data_AF-A0AAZ3NMD5-F1
#
_entry.id   AF-A0AAZ3NMD5-F1
#
_cell.length_a   1.000
_cell.length_b   1.000
_cell.length_c   1.000
_cell.angle_alpha   90.00
_cell.angle_beta   90.00
_cell.angle_gamma   90.00
#
_symmetry.space_group_name_H-M   'P 1'
#
loop_
_entity.id
_entity.type
_entity.pdbx_description
1 polymer ?
#
loop_
_entity_poly.entity_id
_entity_poly.type
_entity_poly.pdbx_seq_one_letter_code
_entity_poly.pdbx_strand_id
1 'polypeptide(L)'
;MGLASTIRSHSPAMPVLIVVSSRRQTRLTALELIAFLATEDDPKQWLHQDKTQMTDIIATVRESNLKLTLAFGIGMHHTGLHQRDRKTVEELYVNYDVVNYSFLTSIRPPIRDDCNTVSVTCRSNRGCVLSSYNSLDDISHETINKFLSNLVERSLRDLECSYCMEIGEDDCTIEALTYSRISSYYYLKHQTVRMFKERLRAELPIQDILSVLTDAEEYGELPDSAHIKTHLLLQAHFSREQLPCSAYGTDTKTVMDNAIRICQAMLDVAANEGWLVTALSICNLVQMIIQGRWLNESSILTLPTIEQQHLYLGFPGPIEGLPELVASCKGRENTFAAILGEELQPHQISQAWSFLSHLPVVEVRLSVKGWWEGCGEDQRSWLDVHADQEYVLQVSLQRINTGYKTQAPRFPKNKDEGWFLVLGEVERRELLAVKRIGYCRHRSTVSLAFYTPEKTGKCIYTLYLMSDSYLGLDQQYDLHLNMTPACIAAQVNSEVTEAMGGMSVK
;
A
#
# COMPACT_ATOMS: atom_id res chain seq x y z
N MET A 1 26.51 -19.27 -34.69
CA MET A 1 25.79 -20.55 -34.55
C MET A 1 24.46 -20.25 -33.88
N GLY A 2 23.34 -20.70 -34.46
CA GLY A 2 22.00 -20.47 -33.90
C GLY A 2 21.73 -21.32 -32.66
N LEU A 3 20.83 -20.88 -31.79
CA LEU A 3 20.51 -21.53 -30.51
C LEU A 3 20.19 -23.02 -30.65
N ALA A 4 19.38 -23.41 -31.64
CA ALA A 4 19.03 -24.81 -31.93
C ALA A 4 20.25 -25.68 -32.31
N SER A 5 21.25 -25.12 -32.99
CA SER A 5 22.47 -25.84 -33.35
C SER A 5 23.42 -26.08 -32.16
N THR A 6 23.46 -25.12 -31.21
CA THR A 6 24.21 -25.25 -29.96
C THR A 6 23.60 -26.33 -29.07
N ILE A 7 22.28 -26.35 -29.00
CA ILE A 7 21.50 -27.35 -28.29
C ILE A 7 21.81 -28.76 -28.80
N ARG A 8 21.71 -28.97 -30.13
CA ARG A 8 21.99 -30.27 -30.75
C ARG A 8 23.41 -30.77 -30.50
N SER A 9 24.38 -29.85 -30.46
CA SER A 9 25.79 -30.20 -30.28
C SER A 9 26.15 -30.53 -28.83
N HIS A 10 25.50 -29.91 -27.84
CA HIS A 10 25.91 -30.00 -26.44
C HIS A 10 24.95 -30.83 -25.58
N SER A 11 23.67 -30.95 -25.95
CA SER A 11 22.66 -31.63 -25.12
C SER A 11 21.49 -32.17 -25.97
N PRO A 12 21.70 -33.24 -26.78
CA PRO A 12 20.68 -33.75 -27.69
C PRO A 12 19.52 -34.50 -26.99
N ALA A 13 19.77 -35.10 -25.82
CA ALA A 13 18.82 -35.98 -25.13
C ALA A 13 18.62 -35.62 -23.63
N MET A 14 19.24 -34.54 -23.17
CA MET A 14 19.22 -34.10 -21.77
C MET A 14 18.55 -32.74 -21.65
N PRO A 15 17.83 -32.48 -20.55
CA PRO A 15 17.09 -31.25 -20.39
C PRO A 15 18.00 -30.02 -20.35
N VAL A 16 17.57 -28.97 -21.04
CA VAL A 16 18.23 -27.67 -21.17
C VAL A 16 17.30 -26.59 -20.65
N LEU A 17 17.90 -25.57 -20.07
CA LEU A 17 17.20 -24.40 -19.55
C LEU A 17 17.71 -23.19 -20.33
N ILE A 18 16.82 -22.48 -21.02
CA ILE A 18 17.19 -21.33 -21.83
C ILE A 18 16.69 -20.06 -21.13
N VAL A 19 17.61 -19.31 -20.53
CA VAL A 19 17.26 -18.05 -19.89
C VAL A 19 17.19 -16.95 -20.94
N VAL A 20 16.09 -16.22 -20.97
CA VAL A 20 15.85 -15.11 -21.90
C VAL A 20 15.56 -13.82 -21.16
N SER A 21 15.83 -12.69 -21.81
CA SER A 21 15.76 -11.36 -21.22
C SER A 21 14.35 -10.84 -20.96
N SER A 22 13.30 -11.39 -21.59
CA SER A 22 11.92 -10.91 -21.41
C SER A 22 10.85 -11.98 -21.69
N ARG A 23 9.62 -11.75 -21.19
CA ARG A 23 8.46 -12.63 -21.44
C ARG A 23 8.14 -12.75 -22.93
N ARG A 24 8.28 -11.64 -23.66
CA ARG A 24 8.11 -11.62 -25.12
C ARG A 24 9.16 -12.47 -25.79
N GLN A 25 10.41 -12.37 -25.35
CA GLN A 25 11.52 -13.16 -25.86
C GLN A 25 11.33 -14.65 -25.59
N THR A 26 10.76 -15.03 -24.44
CA THR A 26 10.39 -16.43 -24.14
C THR A 26 9.53 -17.04 -25.24
N ARG A 27 8.46 -16.34 -25.61
CA ARG A 27 7.56 -16.80 -26.67
C ARG A 27 8.20 -16.80 -28.05
N LEU A 28 8.91 -15.72 -28.41
CA LEU A 28 9.55 -15.62 -29.72
C LEU A 28 10.61 -16.70 -29.92
N THR A 29 11.42 -16.95 -28.89
CA THR A 29 12.47 -17.97 -28.94
C THR A 29 11.85 -19.37 -29.01
N ALA A 30 10.76 -19.64 -28.28
CA ALA A 30 10.04 -20.90 -28.37
C ALA A 30 9.46 -21.13 -29.79
N LEU A 31 8.87 -20.11 -30.41
CA LEU A 31 8.34 -20.19 -31.77
C LEU A 31 9.45 -20.36 -32.81
N GLU A 32 10.60 -19.70 -32.63
CA GLU A 32 11.78 -19.86 -33.50
C GLU A 32 12.33 -21.29 -33.44
N LEU A 33 12.36 -21.89 -32.24
CA LEU A 33 12.72 -23.30 -32.07
C LEU A 33 11.73 -24.25 -32.74
N ILE A 34 10.42 -23.97 -32.67
CA ILE A 34 9.40 -24.76 -33.40
C ILE A 34 9.60 -24.61 -34.92
N ALA A 35 9.86 -23.41 -35.40
CA ALA A 35 10.11 -23.17 -36.82
C ALA A 35 11.36 -23.95 -37.31
N PHE A 36 12.40 -24.03 -36.48
CA PHE A 36 13.57 -24.88 -36.74
C PHE A 36 13.19 -26.37 -36.76
N LEU A 37 12.47 -26.87 -35.75
CA LEU A 37 12.01 -28.26 -35.70
C LEU A 37 11.13 -28.64 -36.91
N ALA A 38 10.32 -27.71 -37.40
CA ALA A 38 9.46 -27.93 -38.56
C ALA A 38 10.25 -28.12 -39.87
N THR A 39 11.53 -27.75 -39.91
CA THR A 39 12.43 -28.00 -41.06
C THR A 39 13.19 -29.31 -40.98
N GLU A 40 13.08 -30.02 -39.85
CA GLU A 40 13.74 -31.31 -39.60
C GLU A 40 12.79 -32.49 -39.91
N ASP A 41 13.36 -33.68 -40.14
CA ASP A 41 12.58 -34.88 -40.53
C ASP A 41 11.61 -35.35 -39.43
N ASP A 42 11.96 -35.13 -38.16
CA ASP A 42 11.07 -35.34 -37.01
C ASP A 42 10.85 -34.04 -36.22
N PRO A 43 9.72 -33.34 -36.46
CA PRO A 43 9.37 -32.12 -35.74
C PRO A 43 9.04 -32.35 -34.26
N LYS A 44 8.78 -33.59 -33.83
CA LYS A 44 8.41 -33.93 -32.44
C LYS A 44 9.52 -34.65 -31.68
N GLN A 45 10.75 -34.60 -32.20
CA GLN A 45 11.94 -35.23 -31.60
C GLN A 45 12.23 -34.83 -30.15
N TRP A 46 11.71 -33.68 -29.67
CA TRP A 46 11.87 -33.21 -28.28
C TRP A 46 10.70 -33.55 -27.36
N LEU A 47 9.71 -34.30 -27.85
CA LEU A 47 8.61 -34.82 -27.04
C LEU A 47 8.93 -36.24 -26.58
N HIS A 48 9.22 -36.41 -25.29
CA HIS A 48 9.62 -37.70 -24.70
C HIS A 48 8.45 -38.49 -24.09
N GLN A 49 7.36 -37.81 -23.71
CA GLN A 49 6.13 -38.42 -23.21
C GLN A 49 5.26 -38.97 -24.34
N ASP A 50 4.46 -39.98 -24.02
CA ASP A 50 3.49 -40.52 -24.96
C ASP A 50 2.48 -39.46 -25.45
N LYS A 51 2.15 -39.52 -26.74
CA LYS A 51 1.32 -38.51 -27.42
C LYS A 51 -0.08 -38.40 -26.82
N THR A 52 -0.62 -39.49 -26.28
CA THR A 52 -1.96 -39.52 -25.68
C THR A 52 -1.98 -38.75 -24.37
N GLN A 53 -1.07 -39.06 -23.45
CA GLN A 53 -0.91 -38.37 -22.16
C GLN A 53 -0.60 -36.88 -22.35
N MET A 54 0.22 -36.53 -23.35
CA MET A 54 0.51 -35.14 -23.67
C MET A 54 -0.74 -34.36 -24.09
N THR A 55 -1.62 -35.00 -24.85
CA THR A 55 -2.86 -34.38 -25.31
C THR A 55 -3.79 -34.08 -24.14
N ASP A 56 -3.87 -34.98 -23.17
CA ASP A 56 -4.65 -34.79 -21.94
C ASP A 56 -4.09 -33.63 -21.09
N ILE A 57 -2.77 -33.53 -20.96
CA ILE A 57 -2.12 -32.45 -20.20
C ILE A 57 -2.33 -31.10 -20.91
N ILE A 58 -2.15 -31.03 -22.24
CA ILE A 58 -2.38 -29.82 -23.04
C ILE A 58 -3.85 -29.35 -22.93
N ALA A 59 -4.81 -30.28 -22.80
CA ALA A 59 -6.22 -29.93 -22.60
C ALA A 59 -6.46 -29.15 -21.28
N THR A 60 -5.67 -29.45 -20.23
CA THR A 60 -5.79 -28.78 -18.92
C THR A 60 -5.15 -27.38 -18.87
N VAL A 61 -4.20 -27.09 -19.77
CA VAL A 61 -3.51 -25.80 -19.84
C VAL A 61 -4.47 -24.70 -20.29
N ARG A 62 -4.32 -23.47 -19.76
CA ARG A 62 -5.16 -22.33 -20.15
C ARG A 62 -4.53 -21.49 -21.26
N GLU A 63 -3.23 -21.23 -21.18
CA GLU A 63 -2.52 -20.36 -22.13
C GLU A 63 -2.37 -21.00 -23.52
N SER A 64 -2.90 -20.35 -24.56
CA SER A 64 -2.91 -20.87 -25.94
C SER A 64 -1.53 -21.03 -26.55
N ASN A 65 -0.62 -20.07 -26.31
CA ASN A 65 0.76 -20.16 -26.80
C ASN A 65 1.50 -21.34 -26.15
N LEU A 66 1.22 -21.61 -24.87
CA LEU A 66 1.83 -22.72 -24.15
C LEU A 66 1.33 -24.08 -24.65
N LYS A 67 0.04 -24.19 -25.01
CA LYS A 67 -0.49 -25.40 -25.67
C LYS A 67 0.25 -25.72 -26.96
N LEU A 68 0.48 -24.70 -27.78
CA LEU A 68 1.19 -24.84 -29.04
C LEU A 68 2.63 -25.32 -28.79
N THR A 69 3.36 -24.69 -27.88
CA THR A 69 4.77 -25.04 -27.66
C THR A 69 4.92 -26.41 -27.00
N LEU A 70 4.05 -26.78 -26.05
CA LEU A 70 4.10 -28.08 -25.38
C LEU A 70 3.86 -29.25 -26.35
N ALA A 71 3.05 -29.04 -27.40
CA ALA A 71 2.82 -30.06 -28.43
C ALA A 71 4.08 -30.48 -29.22
N PHE A 72 5.12 -29.64 -29.19
CA PHE A 72 6.44 -29.89 -29.79
C PHE A 72 7.51 -30.22 -28.73
N GLY A 73 7.11 -30.42 -27.48
CA GLY A 73 8.05 -30.64 -26.39
C GLY A 73 8.84 -29.38 -26.03
N ILE A 74 8.22 -28.19 -26.05
CA ILE A 74 8.82 -26.92 -25.60
C ILE A 74 7.93 -26.23 -24.56
N GLY A 75 8.51 -25.87 -23.42
CA GLY A 75 7.83 -25.37 -22.23
C GLY A 75 8.23 -23.91 -21.98
N MET A 76 7.24 -23.05 -21.78
CA MET A 76 7.49 -21.65 -21.46
C MET A 76 7.24 -21.43 -19.97
N HIS A 77 8.12 -20.68 -19.31
CA HIS A 77 7.94 -20.27 -17.91
C HIS A 77 8.16 -18.78 -17.72
N HIS A 78 7.11 -18.08 -17.28
CA HIS A 78 7.26 -16.68 -16.92
C HIS A 78 6.22 -16.26 -15.89
N THR A 79 6.49 -15.14 -15.21
CA THR A 79 5.64 -14.59 -14.16
C THR A 79 4.20 -14.29 -14.60
N GLY A 80 3.96 -14.06 -15.90
CA GLY A 80 2.64 -13.84 -16.47
C GLY A 80 1.78 -15.07 -16.79
N LEU A 81 2.30 -16.31 -16.62
CA LEU A 81 1.51 -17.54 -16.82
C LEU A 81 0.61 -17.81 -15.61
N HIS A 82 -0.49 -18.51 -15.83
CA HIS A 82 -1.37 -18.93 -14.74
C HIS A 82 -0.62 -19.87 -13.78
N GLN A 83 -0.91 -19.78 -12.47
CA GLN A 83 -0.16 -20.55 -11.47
C GLN A 83 -0.25 -22.06 -11.70
N ARG A 84 -1.42 -22.56 -12.16
CA ARG A 84 -1.61 -23.96 -12.56
C ARG A 84 -0.71 -24.32 -13.74
N ASP A 85 -0.78 -23.56 -14.84
CA ASP A 85 0.06 -23.77 -16.03
C ASP A 85 1.56 -23.76 -15.71
N ARG A 86 2.03 -22.84 -14.84
CA ARG A 86 3.43 -22.82 -14.39
C ARG A 86 3.82 -24.10 -13.67
N LYS A 87 2.98 -24.56 -12.73
CA LYS A 87 3.24 -25.79 -11.97
C LYS A 87 3.25 -27.00 -12.88
N THR A 88 2.36 -27.06 -13.87
CA THR A 88 2.34 -28.11 -14.88
C THR A 88 3.66 -28.13 -15.68
N VAL A 89 4.15 -26.98 -16.16
CA VAL A 89 5.43 -26.92 -16.88
C VAL A 89 6.61 -27.33 -16.00
N GLU A 90 6.62 -26.93 -14.72
CA GLU A 90 7.64 -27.33 -13.74
C GLU A 90 7.63 -28.85 -13.50
N GLU A 91 6.45 -29.44 -13.29
CA GLU A 91 6.28 -30.89 -13.08
C GLU A 91 6.73 -31.69 -14.30
N LEU A 92 6.36 -31.24 -15.52
CA LEU A 92 6.77 -31.88 -16.77
C LEU A 92 8.29 -31.84 -16.99
N TYR A 93 8.94 -30.73 -16.60
CA TYR A 93 10.39 -30.58 -16.68
C TYR A 93 11.13 -31.46 -15.66
N VAL A 94 10.60 -31.61 -14.44
CA VAL A 94 11.20 -32.43 -13.37
C VAL A 94 11.04 -33.93 -13.63
N ASN A 95 9.90 -34.35 -14.18
CA ASN A 95 9.62 -35.76 -14.44
C ASN A 95 10.31 -36.31 -15.70
N TYR A 96 11.05 -35.47 -16.44
CA TYR A 96 11.69 -35.79 -17.72
C TYR A 96 10.71 -36.23 -18.83
N ASP A 97 9.40 -36.13 -18.58
CA ASP A 97 8.35 -36.52 -19.51
C ASP A 97 8.24 -35.51 -20.66
N VAL A 98 8.48 -34.23 -20.39
CA VAL A 98 8.41 -33.20 -21.44
C VAL A 98 9.53 -32.22 -21.27
N VAL A 99 10.23 -32.03 -22.39
CA VAL A 99 10.91 -30.81 -22.79
C VAL A 99 12.36 -30.66 -22.33
N ASN A 100 13.25 -30.73 -23.32
CA ASN A 100 14.61 -30.25 -23.20
C ASN A 100 14.75 -28.72 -23.04
N TYR A 101 13.72 -27.88 -23.00
CA TYR A 101 13.84 -26.41 -22.94
C TYR A 101 12.77 -25.73 -22.07
N SER A 102 13.11 -25.40 -20.82
CA SER A 102 12.34 -24.44 -20.02
C SER A 102 12.89 -23.03 -20.27
N PHE A 103 12.04 -22.10 -20.69
CA PHE A 103 12.43 -20.70 -20.80
C PHE A 103 12.12 -19.98 -19.49
N LEU A 104 13.11 -19.60 -18.71
CA LEU A 104 12.92 -18.68 -17.59
C LEU A 104 13.15 -17.25 -18.08
N THR A 105 12.15 -16.39 -17.92
CA THR A 105 12.46 -14.96 -17.77
C THR A 105 13.26 -14.79 -16.52
N SER A 106 14.38 -14.05 -16.56
CA SER A 106 15.18 -13.66 -15.40
C SER A 106 14.27 -13.49 -14.18
N ILE A 107 14.28 -14.49 -13.30
CA ILE A 107 13.81 -14.33 -11.94
C ILE A 107 14.71 -13.21 -11.43
N ARG A 108 14.16 -12.00 -11.19
CA ARG A 108 14.84 -11.12 -10.24
C ARG A 108 15.11 -12.02 -9.05
N PRO A 109 16.36 -12.21 -8.62
CA PRO A 109 16.63 -13.06 -7.46
C PRO A 109 15.63 -12.65 -6.36
N PRO A 110 15.07 -13.61 -5.61
CA PRO A 110 14.32 -13.24 -4.42
C PRO A 110 15.21 -12.24 -3.69
N ILE A 111 14.64 -11.05 -3.45
CA ILE A 111 15.29 -9.97 -2.72
C ILE A 111 15.87 -10.65 -1.48
N ARG A 112 17.17 -10.91 -1.51
CA ARG A 112 17.88 -11.23 -0.29
C ARG A 112 17.81 -9.90 0.45
N ASP A 113 17.02 -9.91 1.49
CA ASP A 113 17.10 -8.97 2.61
C ASP A 113 18.55 -8.92 3.08
N ASP A 114 19.39 -8.16 2.38
CA ASP A 114 20.79 -7.90 2.72
C ASP A 114 21.07 -6.41 2.44
N CYS A 115 20.16 -5.56 2.91
CA CYS A 115 20.43 -4.13 3.11
C CYS A 115 19.77 -3.69 4.42
N ASN A 116 20.19 -4.33 5.51
CA ASN A 116 20.15 -3.72 6.83
C ASN A 116 21.47 -4.05 7.51
N THR A 117 22.11 -3.02 8.07
CA THR A 117 23.44 -3.00 8.70
C THR A 117 24.59 -2.78 7.71
N VAL A 118 25.03 -1.51 7.60
CA VAL A 118 26.42 -1.21 7.29
C VAL A 118 27.28 -1.82 8.40
N SER A 119 27.76 -3.03 8.11
CA SER A 119 29.03 -3.60 8.56
C SER A 119 29.37 -3.61 10.05
N VAL A 120 28.86 -4.62 10.76
CA VAL A 120 29.66 -5.30 11.79
C VAL A 120 29.95 -6.78 11.44
N THR A 121 29.24 -7.42 10.50
CA THR A 121 29.28 -8.90 10.43
C THR A 121 29.82 -9.55 9.15
N CYS A 122 30.27 -8.82 8.11
CA CYS A 122 30.78 -9.49 6.89
C CYS A 122 31.98 -8.87 6.15
N ARG A 123 32.58 -7.76 6.61
CA ARG A 123 33.68 -7.09 5.88
C ARG A 123 35.10 -7.46 6.31
N SER A 124 35.31 -8.10 7.47
CA SER A 124 36.66 -8.26 8.01
C SER A 124 37.52 -9.37 7.37
N ASN A 125 36.96 -10.25 6.53
CA ASN A 125 37.67 -11.46 6.05
C ASN A 125 37.90 -11.54 4.52
N ARG A 126 37.65 -10.48 3.74
CA ARG A 126 37.86 -10.50 2.27
C ARG A 126 38.51 -9.22 1.74
N GLY A 127 39.71 -8.90 2.22
CA GLY A 127 40.48 -7.72 1.76
C GLY A 127 40.76 -7.71 0.25
N CYS A 128 40.97 -8.87 -0.39
CA CYS A 128 41.40 -8.92 -1.79
C CYS A 128 40.28 -8.86 -2.85
N VAL A 129 39.00 -9.06 -2.49
CA VAL A 129 37.88 -9.06 -3.47
C VAL A 129 37.23 -7.68 -3.62
N LEU A 130 37.51 -6.75 -2.70
CA LEU A 130 36.89 -5.41 -2.64
C LEU A 130 37.54 -4.37 -3.58
N SER A 131 38.80 -4.56 -3.98
CA SER A 131 39.55 -3.55 -4.77
C SER A 131 39.00 -3.36 -6.19
N SER A 132 38.64 -4.44 -6.89
CA SER A 132 38.10 -4.35 -8.25
C SER A 132 36.63 -3.92 -8.30
N TYR A 133 35.84 -4.19 -7.26
CA TYR A 133 34.41 -3.85 -7.21
C TYR A 133 34.15 -2.38 -6.80
N ASN A 134 35.02 -1.78 -5.99
CA ASN A 134 34.85 -0.40 -5.52
C ASN A 134 35.78 0.61 -6.22
N SER A 135 36.46 0.20 -7.29
CA SER A 135 37.44 1.04 -8.01
C SER A 135 38.50 1.64 -7.08
N LEU A 136 39.06 0.83 -6.17
CA LEU A 136 40.11 1.28 -5.25
C LEU A 136 41.48 0.98 -5.88
N ASP A 137 42.27 2.04 -6.09
CA ASP A 137 43.60 1.98 -6.71
C ASP A 137 44.64 1.21 -5.87
N ASP A 138 44.42 1.07 -4.55
CA ASP A 138 45.30 0.34 -3.64
C ASP A 138 44.53 -0.20 -2.41
N ILE A 139 45.03 -1.30 -1.80
CA ILE A 139 44.43 -2.02 -0.64
C ILE A 139 45.16 -1.66 0.67
N SER A 140 45.93 -0.56 0.69
CA SER A 140 46.57 -0.11 1.92
C SER A 140 45.54 0.26 3.00
N HIS A 141 45.89 0.05 4.27
CA HIS A 141 45.03 0.41 5.41
C HIS A 141 44.63 1.90 5.37
N GLU A 142 45.51 2.77 4.88
CA GLU A 142 45.27 4.19 4.74
C GLU A 142 44.22 4.50 3.65
N THR A 143 44.33 3.86 2.48
CA THR A 143 43.35 4.02 1.38
C THR A 143 41.97 3.50 1.78
N ILE A 144 41.90 2.37 2.49
CA ILE A 144 40.64 1.80 2.99
C ILE A 144 40.00 2.73 4.01
N ASN A 145 40.76 3.21 5.00
CA ASN A 145 40.24 4.15 6.01
C ASN A 145 39.75 5.44 5.37
N LYS A 146 40.52 6.02 4.44
CA LYS A 146 40.11 7.23 3.70
C LYS A 146 38.83 7.01 2.89
N PHE A 147 38.69 5.86 2.23
CA PHE A 147 37.48 5.51 1.50
C PHE A 147 36.26 5.37 2.44
N LEU A 148 36.42 4.67 3.56
CA LEU A 148 35.33 4.48 4.53
C LEU A 148 34.91 5.80 5.17
N SER A 149 35.85 6.66 5.56
CA SER A 149 35.56 7.99 6.08
C SER A 149 34.81 8.84 5.05
N ASN A 150 35.28 8.87 3.79
CA ASN A 150 34.58 9.60 2.72
C ASN A 150 33.18 9.04 2.44
N LEU A 151 32.98 7.73 2.54
CA LEU A 151 31.67 7.10 2.34
C LEU A 151 30.70 7.50 3.46
N VAL A 152 31.16 7.47 4.70
CA VAL A 152 30.36 7.88 5.86
C VAL A 152 30.01 9.37 5.75
N GLU A 153 31.00 10.23 5.49
CA GLU A 153 30.79 11.68 5.36
C GLU A 153 29.79 12.03 4.24
N ARG A 154 29.89 11.37 3.08
CA ARG A 154 28.91 11.55 1.99
C ARG A 154 27.52 11.08 2.39
N SER A 155 27.42 9.91 3.04
CA SER A 155 26.13 9.37 3.47
C SER A 155 25.45 10.25 4.51
N LEU A 156 26.21 10.82 5.45
CA LEU A 156 25.70 11.76 6.46
C LEU A 156 25.19 13.04 5.80
N ARG A 157 25.96 13.63 4.86
CA ARG A 157 25.53 14.80 4.08
C ARG A 157 24.27 14.55 3.26
N ASP A 158 24.14 13.37 2.64
CA ASP A 158 22.95 13.01 1.88
C ASP A 158 21.71 12.88 2.77
N LEU A 159 21.87 12.34 3.99
CA LEU A 159 20.80 12.22 4.98
C LEU A 159 20.41 13.57 5.59
N GLU A 160 21.39 14.44 5.85
CA GLU A 160 21.16 15.83 6.28
C GLU A 160 20.40 16.62 5.20
N CYS A 161 20.83 16.54 3.94
CA CYS A 161 20.11 17.15 2.80
C CYS A 161 18.70 16.58 2.58
N SER A 162 18.38 15.43 3.20
CA SER A 162 17.06 14.79 3.16
C SER A 162 16.24 15.06 4.42
N TYR A 163 16.68 16.01 5.26
CA TYR A 163 16.05 16.37 6.53
C TYR A 163 15.90 15.19 7.50
N CYS A 164 16.71 14.14 7.35
CA CYS A 164 16.63 12.95 8.20
C CYS A 164 17.42 13.11 9.50
N MET A 165 18.51 13.87 9.46
CA MET A 165 19.36 14.12 10.62
C MET A 165 19.86 15.56 10.61
N GLU A 166 20.27 16.01 11.79
CA GLU A 166 21.01 17.25 11.99
C GLU A 166 22.35 16.90 12.64
N ILE A 167 23.41 17.59 12.19
CA ILE A 167 24.74 17.50 12.75
C ILE A 167 24.89 18.67 13.70
N GLY A 168 25.18 18.40 14.98
CA GLY A 168 25.33 19.44 15.98
C GLY A 168 26.55 20.33 15.71
N GLU A 169 26.60 21.49 16.37
CA GLU A 169 27.64 22.51 16.17
C GLU A 169 29.07 22.01 16.45
N ASP A 170 29.21 20.87 17.12
CA ASP A 170 30.48 20.21 17.44
C ASP A 170 30.97 19.26 16.34
N ASP A 171 30.23 19.12 15.23
CA ASP A 171 30.46 18.17 14.12
C ASP A 171 30.57 16.70 14.57
N CYS A 172 30.16 16.39 15.81
CA CYS A 172 30.34 15.07 16.44
C CYS A 172 29.01 14.47 16.88
N THR A 173 28.04 15.31 17.26
CA THR A 173 26.70 14.87 17.66
C THR A 173 25.79 14.76 16.44
N ILE A 174 25.06 13.64 16.34
CA ILE A 174 24.10 13.40 15.25
C ILE A 174 22.75 13.16 15.90
N GLU A 175 21.76 13.98 15.54
CA GLU A 175 20.39 13.87 16.03
C GLU A 175 19.44 13.44 14.92
N ALA A 176 18.64 12.41 15.20
CA ALA A 176 17.68 11.86 14.25
C ALA A 176 16.35 12.64 14.29
N LEU A 177 16.03 13.30 13.17
CA LEU A 177 14.81 14.09 13.00
C LEU A 177 13.59 13.20 12.72
N THR A 178 12.37 13.76 12.82
CA THR A 178 11.12 13.02 12.61
C THR A 178 11.07 12.32 11.24
N TYR A 179 11.57 12.95 10.19
CA TYR A 179 11.59 12.37 8.84
C TYR A 179 12.42 11.08 8.75
N SER A 180 13.52 10.95 9.51
CA SER A 180 14.28 9.69 9.57
C SER A 180 13.48 8.57 10.23
N ARG A 181 12.71 8.91 11.27
CA ARG A 181 11.85 7.96 11.97
C ARG A 181 10.74 7.48 11.04
N ILE A 182 10.13 8.38 10.27
CA ILE A 182 9.13 8.03 9.24
C ILE A 182 9.78 7.13 8.17
N SER A 183 10.93 7.52 7.62
CA SER A 183 11.65 6.74 6.60
C SER A 183 11.96 5.33 7.08
N SER A 184 12.50 5.20 8.29
CA SER A 184 12.86 3.92 8.90
C SER A 184 11.64 3.06 9.23
N TYR A 185 10.59 3.65 9.82
CA TYR A 185 9.38 2.96 10.23
C TYR A 185 8.63 2.34 9.04
N TYR A 186 8.51 3.06 7.93
CA TYR A 186 7.82 2.59 6.72
C TYR A 186 8.74 1.88 5.73
N TYR A 187 10.04 1.75 6.05
CA TYR A 187 11.04 1.16 5.18
C TYR A 187 11.09 1.82 3.79
N LEU A 188 11.13 3.15 3.80
CA LEU A 188 11.23 4.00 2.61
C LEU A 188 12.65 4.55 2.44
N LYS A 189 13.01 4.86 1.20
CA LYS A 189 14.25 5.57 0.87
C LYS A 189 14.17 7.01 1.39
N HIS A 190 15.28 7.54 1.90
CA HIS A 190 15.32 8.90 2.44
C HIS A 190 15.02 9.96 1.36
N GLN A 191 15.35 9.68 0.10
CA GLN A 191 15.00 10.51 -1.05
C GLN A 191 13.48 10.66 -1.24
N THR A 192 12.71 9.59 -1.00
CA THR A 192 11.25 9.63 -1.06
C THR A 192 10.67 10.55 0.01
N VAL A 193 11.17 10.47 1.25
CA VAL A 193 10.71 11.33 2.35
C VAL A 193 11.13 12.78 2.14
N ARG A 194 12.34 13.02 1.61
CA ARG A 194 12.78 14.34 1.16
C ARG A 194 11.81 14.91 0.12
N MET A 195 11.45 14.13 -0.89
CA MET A 195 10.48 14.54 -1.91
C MET A 195 9.10 14.85 -1.31
N PHE A 196 8.64 14.10 -0.31
CA PHE A 196 7.41 14.44 0.42
C PHE A 196 7.51 15.81 1.10
N LYS A 197 8.61 16.08 1.82
CA LYS A 197 8.82 17.39 2.45
C LYS A 197 8.88 18.52 1.43
N GLU A 198 9.51 18.30 0.29
CA GLU A 198 9.67 19.32 -0.76
C GLU A 198 8.40 19.56 -1.59
N ARG A 199 7.52 18.56 -1.77
CA ARG A 199 6.36 18.64 -2.67
C ARG A 199 5.00 18.66 -2.01
N LEU A 200 4.82 18.05 -0.83
CA LEU A 200 3.56 18.15 -0.11
C LEU A 200 3.35 19.59 0.37
N ARG A 201 2.10 20.04 0.38
CA ARG A 201 1.68 21.38 0.84
C ARG A 201 0.45 21.25 1.72
N ALA A 202 0.08 22.33 2.41
CA ALA A 202 -1.12 22.39 3.24
C ALA A 202 -2.41 22.00 2.49
N GLU A 203 -2.46 22.35 1.21
CA GLU A 203 -3.57 22.05 0.32
C GLU A 203 -3.03 21.53 -1.00
N LEU A 204 -3.38 20.28 -1.31
CA LEU A 204 -3.14 19.68 -2.60
C LEU A 204 -4.40 18.96 -3.07
N PRO A 205 -4.79 19.12 -4.34
CA PRO A 205 -5.84 18.30 -4.91
C PRO A 205 -5.39 16.84 -4.96
N ILE A 206 -6.36 15.92 -4.96
CA ILE A 206 -6.11 14.47 -4.96
C ILE A 206 -5.22 14.02 -6.13
N GLN A 207 -5.27 14.72 -7.27
CA GLN A 207 -4.45 14.44 -8.45
C GLN A 207 -2.96 14.72 -8.19
N ASP A 208 -2.65 15.80 -7.48
CA ASP A 208 -1.27 16.17 -7.13
C ASP A 208 -0.73 15.23 -6.06
N ILE A 209 -1.57 14.82 -5.10
CA ILE A 209 -1.20 13.81 -4.09
C ILE A 209 -0.91 12.47 -4.78
N LEU A 210 -1.72 12.08 -5.77
CA LEU A 210 -1.46 10.88 -6.58
C LEU A 210 -0.13 11.00 -7.35
N SER A 211 0.19 12.17 -7.90
CA SER A 211 1.50 12.41 -8.55
C SER A 211 2.65 12.26 -7.55
N VAL A 212 2.53 12.84 -6.35
CA VAL A 212 3.54 12.69 -5.29
C VAL A 212 3.72 11.22 -4.91
N LEU A 213 2.64 10.45 -4.76
CA LEU A 213 2.72 9.00 -4.53
C LEU A 213 3.51 8.30 -5.65
N THR A 214 3.17 8.56 -6.91
CA THR A 214 3.74 7.83 -8.07
C THR A 214 5.21 8.17 -8.34
N ASP A 215 5.66 9.32 -7.87
CA ASP A 215 7.03 9.81 -8.02
C ASP A 215 7.98 9.30 -6.91
N ALA A 216 7.49 8.42 -6.03
CA ALA A 216 8.31 7.79 -4.99
C ALA A 216 9.41 6.86 -5.56
N GLU A 217 10.60 6.87 -4.96
CA GLU A 217 11.79 6.13 -5.40
C GLU A 217 11.66 4.60 -5.26
N GLU A 218 10.66 4.14 -4.51
CA GLU A 218 10.27 2.73 -4.38
C GLU A 218 9.70 2.18 -5.70
N TYR A 219 9.16 3.06 -6.56
CA TYR A 219 8.67 2.67 -7.88
C TYR A 219 9.75 2.67 -8.94
N GLY A 220 10.89 3.32 -8.70
CA GLY A 220 12.01 3.45 -9.66
C GLY A 220 12.61 2.12 -10.15
N GLU A 221 12.31 1.01 -9.47
CA GLU A 221 12.72 -0.34 -9.89
C GLU A 221 11.85 -0.96 -10.99
N LEU A 222 10.76 -0.29 -11.40
CA LEU A 222 9.92 -0.76 -12.50
C LEU A 222 10.58 -0.48 -13.86
N PRO A 223 10.49 -1.42 -14.82
CA PRO A 223 11.06 -1.21 -16.15
C PRO A 223 10.29 -0.14 -16.92
N ASP A 224 11.03 0.66 -17.70
CA ASP A 224 10.57 1.68 -18.66
C ASP A 224 9.72 2.81 -18.04
N SER A 225 10.33 3.95 -17.74
CA SER A 225 9.67 5.15 -17.16
C SER A 225 8.74 4.79 -16.00
N ALA A 226 9.34 4.25 -14.94
CA ALA A 226 8.70 3.70 -13.76
C ALA A 226 7.54 4.55 -13.21
N HIS A 227 7.75 5.85 -13.04
CA HIS A 227 6.79 6.75 -12.40
C HIS A 227 5.54 6.98 -13.24
N ILE A 228 5.70 7.29 -14.54
CA ILE A 228 4.58 7.48 -15.48
C ILE A 228 3.77 6.18 -15.59
N LYS A 229 4.47 5.06 -15.70
CA LYS A 229 3.83 3.74 -15.74
C LYS A 229 3.02 3.47 -14.47
N THR A 230 3.58 3.74 -13.30
CA THR A 230 2.90 3.60 -12.00
C THR A 230 1.65 4.47 -11.94
N HIS A 231 1.76 5.71 -12.41
CA HIS A 231 0.67 6.66 -12.47
C HIS A 231 -0.50 6.14 -13.31
N LEU A 232 -0.22 5.68 -14.53
CA LEU A 232 -1.23 5.11 -15.43
C LEU A 232 -1.83 3.81 -14.88
N LEU A 233 -1.04 2.95 -14.24
CA LEU A 233 -1.52 1.70 -13.66
C LEU A 233 -2.48 1.95 -12.47
N LEU A 234 -2.21 2.95 -11.64
CA LEU A 234 -3.12 3.34 -10.55
C LEU A 234 -4.42 3.94 -11.10
N GLN A 235 -4.35 4.80 -12.10
CA GLN A 235 -5.56 5.33 -12.75
C GLN A 235 -6.40 4.23 -13.41
N ALA A 236 -5.76 3.29 -14.13
CA ALA A 236 -6.44 2.13 -14.70
C ALA A 236 -7.08 1.23 -13.64
N HIS A 237 -6.43 1.11 -12.46
CA HIS A 237 -6.99 0.40 -11.31
C HIS A 237 -8.23 1.10 -10.73
N PHE A 238 -8.20 2.42 -10.58
CA PHE A 238 -9.35 3.19 -10.10
C PHE A 238 -10.54 3.14 -11.06
N SER A 239 -10.27 3.20 -12.37
CA SER A 239 -11.30 3.06 -13.41
C SER A 239 -11.72 1.61 -13.67
N ARG A 240 -11.09 0.63 -13.01
CA ARG A 240 -11.34 -0.82 -13.20
C ARG A 240 -11.20 -1.29 -14.65
N GLU A 241 -10.30 -0.68 -15.40
CA GLU A 241 -10.07 -0.96 -16.82
C GLU A 241 -9.41 -2.33 -17.06
N GLN A 242 -9.72 -2.94 -18.20
CA GLN A 242 -9.10 -4.21 -18.58
C GLN A 242 -7.68 -3.98 -19.11
N LEU A 243 -6.69 -4.46 -18.37
CA LEU A 243 -5.29 -4.30 -18.76
C LEU A 243 -4.95 -5.15 -20.01
N PRO A 244 -4.22 -4.61 -21.00
CA PRO A 244 -3.92 -5.29 -22.26
C PRO A 244 -3.13 -6.60 -22.13
N CYS A 245 -2.33 -6.76 -21.07
CA CYS A 245 -1.50 -7.94 -20.86
C CYS A 245 -1.30 -8.27 -19.39
N SER A 246 -0.98 -9.53 -19.09
CA SER A 246 -0.72 -10.01 -17.74
C SER A 246 0.55 -9.43 -17.09
N ALA A 247 1.43 -8.77 -17.86
CA ALA A 247 2.58 -8.04 -17.33
C ALA A 247 2.14 -6.83 -16.51
N TYR A 248 1.26 -6.00 -17.05
CA TYR A 248 0.68 -4.88 -16.31
C TYR A 248 -0.06 -5.35 -15.07
N GLY A 249 -0.79 -6.47 -15.13
CA GLY A 249 -1.43 -7.03 -13.94
C GLY A 249 -0.45 -7.52 -12.86
N THR A 250 0.80 -7.85 -13.21
CA THR A 250 1.86 -8.13 -12.23
C THR A 250 2.41 -6.82 -11.67
N ASP A 251 2.67 -5.86 -12.54
CA ASP A 251 3.23 -4.55 -12.16
C ASP A 251 2.27 -3.78 -11.25
N THR A 252 0.96 -3.78 -11.52
CA THR A 252 -0.07 -3.17 -10.66
C THR A 252 -0.06 -3.77 -9.26
N LYS A 253 0.17 -5.09 -9.12
CA LYS A 253 0.28 -5.72 -7.79
C LYS A 253 1.49 -5.21 -7.03
N THR A 254 2.66 -5.15 -7.68
CA THR A 254 3.87 -4.58 -7.09
C THR A 254 3.67 -3.11 -6.71
N VAL A 255 2.95 -2.34 -7.53
CA VAL A 255 2.61 -0.94 -7.22
C VAL A 255 1.74 -0.85 -5.96
N MET A 256 0.67 -1.65 -5.89
CA MET A 256 -0.24 -1.68 -4.74
C MET A 256 0.43 -2.17 -3.46
N ASP A 257 1.41 -3.07 -3.55
CA ASP A 257 2.15 -3.58 -2.41
C ASP A 257 2.93 -2.49 -1.67
N ASN A 258 3.43 -1.50 -2.40
CA ASN A 258 4.14 -0.35 -1.86
C ASN A 258 3.23 0.84 -1.55
N ALA A 259 2.10 0.97 -2.25
CA ALA A 259 1.27 2.17 -2.19
C ALA A 259 0.77 2.49 -0.79
N ILE A 260 0.34 1.47 -0.02
CA ILE A 260 -0.20 1.69 1.32
C ILE A 260 0.87 2.26 2.25
N ARG A 261 2.04 1.63 2.37
CA ARG A 261 3.11 2.13 3.26
C ARG A 261 3.58 3.54 2.87
N ILE A 262 3.57 3.85 1.57
CA ILE A 262 3.93 5.18 1.07
C ILE A 262 2.87 6.21 1.47
N CYS A 263 1.58 5.94 1.22
CA CYS A 263 0.50 6.83 1.65
C CYS A 263 0.49 7.03 3.16
N GLN A 264 0.80 5.97 3.94
CA GLN A 264 0.90 6.09 5.39
C GLN A 264 2.05 7.02 5.80
N ALA A 265 3.23 6.91 5.18
CA ALA A 265 4.32 7.85 5.41
C ALA A 265 3.96 9.29 4.99
N MET A 266 3.27 9.48 3.86
CA MET A 266 2.78 10.80 3.43
C MET A 266 1.83 11.41 4.47
N LEU A 267 0.94 10.60 5.06
CA LEU A 267 0.03 11.05 6.12
C LEU A 267 0.80 11.48 7.37
N ASP A 268 1.85 10.76 7.77
CA ASP A 268 2.66 11.13 8.93
C ASP A 268 3.51 12.39 8.67
N VAL A 269 3.98 12.59 7.43
CA VAL A 269 4.61 13.85 7.01
C VAL A 269 3.61 15.00 7.08
N ALA A 270 2.40 14.83 6.53
CA ALA A 270 1.35 15.84 6.61
C ALA A 270 0.95 16.13 8.07
N ALA A 271 0.99 15.12 8.93
CA ALA A 271 0.70 15.27 10.35
C ALA A 271 1.80 16.02 11.11
N ASN A 272 3.07 15.77 10.78
CA ASN A 272 4.19 16.53 11.34
C ASN A 272 4.12 18.03 10.98
N GLU A 273 3.55 18.37 9.81
CA GLU A 273 3.35 19.76 9.38
C GLU A 273 2.02 20.39 9.81
N GLY A 274 1.11 19.61 10.42
CA GLY A 274 -0.21 20.11 10.83
C GLY A 274 -1.18 20.35 9.66
N TRP A 275 -1.04 19.66 8.52
CA TRP A 275 -1.86 19.90 7.33
C TRP A 275 -3.13 19.05 7.27
N LEU A 276 -4.28 19.62 7.69
CA LEU A 276 -5.55 18.88 7.76
C LEU A 276 -6.07 18.43 6.39
N VAL A 277 -6.14 19.34 5.41
CA VAL A 277 -6.75 19.07 4.10
C VAL A 277 -5.97 17.98 3.35
N THR A 278 -4.64 18.08 3.36
CA THR A 278 -3.76 17.07 2.75
C THR A 278 -3.86 15.73 3.49
N ALA A 279 -3.92 15.71 4.82
CA ALA A 279 -4.10 14.49 5.60
C ALA A 279 -5.41 13.75 5.23
N LEU A 280 -6.55 14.47 5.18
CA LEU A 280 -7.84 13.90 4.78
C LEU A 280 -7.80 13.38 3.34
N SER A 281 -7.15 14.12 2.44
CA SER A 281 -7.03 13.72 1.02
C SER A 281 -6.15 12.48 0.85
N ILE A 282 -5.11 12.30 1.66
CA ILE A 282 -4.29 11.08 1.68
C ILE A 282 -5.12 9.89 2.21
N CYS A 283 -5.95 10.09 3.24
CA CYS A 283 -6.88 9.05 3.70
C CYS A 283 -7.85 8.61 2.60
N ASN A 284 -8.43 9.57 1.86
CA ASN A 284 -9.27 9.28 0.68
C ASN A 284 -8.50 8.50 -0.40
N LEU A 285 -7.23 8.85 -0.66
CA LEU A 285 -6.39 8.14 -1.61
C LEU A 285 -6.17 6.67 -1.20
N VAL A 286 -5.97 6.41 0.09
CA VAL A 286 -5.85 5.04 0.63
C VAL A 286 -7.12 4.23 0.36
N GLN A 287 -8.30 4.81 0.60
CA GLN A 287 -9.59 4.18 0.31
C GLN A 287 -9.76 3.90 -1.19
N MET A 288 -9.38 4.84 -2.06
CA MET A 288 -9.40 4.68 -3.53
C MET A 288 -8.50 3.51 -3.98
N ILE A 289 -7.31 3.37 -3.41
CA ILE A 289 -6.37 2.28 -3.70
C ILE A 289 -6.94 0.93 -3.30
N ILE A 290 -7.55 0.82 -2.11
CA ILE A 290 -8.06 -0.46 -1.61
C ILE A 290 -9.33 -0.89 -2.35
N GLN A 291 -10.26 0.02 -2.63
CA GLN A 291 -11.49 -0.32 -3.35
C GLN A 291 -11.32 -0.37 -4.88
N GLY A 292 -10.26 0.24 -5.41
CA GLY A 292 -10.06 0.40 -6.85
C GLY A 292 -11.21 1.19 -7.47
N ARG A 293 -11.45 2.39 -6.94
CA ARG A 293 -12.52 3.31 -7.34
C ARG A 293 -12.06 4.76 -7.17
N TRP A 294 -12.62 5.65 -7.97
CA TRP A 294 -12.42 7.09 -7.81
C TRP A 294 -13.27 7.68 -6.68
N LEU A 295 -12.80 8.75 -6.04
CA LEU A 295 -13.52 9.44 -4.96
C LEU A 295 -14.82 10.11 -5.43
N ASN A 296 -14.88 10.54 -6.69
CA ASN A 296 -16.05 11.22 -7.27
C ASN A 296 -17.15 10.25 -7.74
N GLU A 297 -16.91 8.93 -7.68
CA GLU A 297 -17.90 7.91 -7.99
C GLU A 297 -18.79 7.62 -6.76
N SER A 298 -20.02 7.16 -7.00
CA SER A 298 -20.90 6.75 -5.88
C SER A 298 -20.30 5.58 -5.10
N SER A 299 -20.36 5.67 -3.77
CA SER A 299 -19.89 4.60 -2.87
C SER A 299 -20.66 3.29 -3.07
N ILE A 300 -21.86 3.32 -3.67
CA ILE A 300 -22.66 2.14 -4.02
C ILE A 300 -21.95 1.24 -5.04
N LEU A 301 -21.09 1.80 -5.90
CA LEU A 301 -20.30 1.05 -6.90
C LEU A 301 -19.18 0.18 -6.30
N THR A 302 -19.01 0.23 -4.97
CA THR A 302 -18.18 -0.72 -4.22
C THR A 302 -18.84 -2.09 -4.13
N LEU A 303 -20.18 -2.15 -4.17
CA LEU A 303 -20.93 -3.40 -4.10
C LEU A 303 -20.56 -4.30 -5.30
N PRO A 304 -20.39 -5.61 -5.07
CA PRO A 304 -20.13 -6.55 -6.15
C PRO A 304 -21.32 -6.56 -7.10
N THR A 305 -21.06 -6.80 -8.39
CA THR A 305 -22.08 -6.90 -9.47
C THR A 305 -22.83 -5.61 -9.80
N ILE A 306 -22.68 -4.53 -9.02
CA ILE A 306 -23.32 -3.25 -9.32
C ILE A 306 -22.42 -2.44 -10.27
N GLU A 307 -23.02 -2.04 -11.39
CA GLU A 307 -22.42 -1.20 -12.42
C GLU A 307 -23.10 0.16 -12.46
N GLN A 308 -22.49 1.11 -13.18
CA GLN A 308 -22.97 2.49 -13.26
C GLN A 308 -24.40 2.59 -13.84
N GLN A 309 -24.78 1.68 -14.74
CA GLN A 309 -26.13 1.59 -15.29
C GLN A 309 -27.22 1.35 -14.23
N HIS A 310 -26.92 0.56 -13.18
CA HIS A 310 -27.89 0.24 -12.14
C HIS A 310 -28.17 1.43 -11.21
N LEU A 311 -27.27 2.42 -11.14
CA LEU A 311 -27.49 3.63 -10.34
C LEU A 311 -28.63 4.48 -10.89
N TYR A 312 -28.76 4.57 -12.22
CA TYR A 312 -29.75 5.41 -12.88
C TYR A 312 -31.16 4.78 -12.92
N LEU A 313 -31.23 3.45 -12.85
CA LEU A 313 -32.47 2.69 -13.07
C LEU A 313 -33.04 2.07 -11.79
N GLY A 314 -32.18 1.69 -10.84
CA GLY A 314 -32.57 0.76 -9.76
C GLY A 314 -32.79 1.38 -8.38
N PHE A 315 -32.50 2.66 -8.13
CA PHE A 315 -32.62 3.23 -6.78
C PHE A 315 -33.74 4.29 -6.70
N PRO A 316 -34.84 4.02 -5.98
CA PRO A 316 -35.91 4.98 -5.77
C PRO A 316 -35.52 5.99 -4.67
N GLY A 317 -35.41 7.28 -5.01
CA GLY A 317 -35.19 8.37 -4.06
C GLY A 317 -33.73 8.86 -3.93
N PRO A 318 -33.41 9.71 -2.92
CA PRO A 318 -32.10 10.34 -2.77
C PRO A 318 -31.10 9.40 -2.05
N ILE A 319 -30.90 8.19 -2.58
CA ILE A 319 -29.87 7.27 -2.07
C ILE A 319 -28.55 7.64 -2.75
N GLU A 320 -27.74 8.46 -2.09
CA GLU A 320 -26.45 8.93 -2.65
C GLU A 320 -25.29 7.98 -2.31
N GLY A 321 -25.35 7.29 -1.16
CA GLY A 321 -24.29 6.44 -0.67
C GLY A 321 -24.73 5.14 0.03
N LEU A 322 -23.72 4.39 0.48
CA LEU A 322 -23.90 3.14 1.22
C LEU A 322 -24.66 3.32 2.54
N PRO A 323 -24.41 4.36 3.37
CA PRO A 323 -25.13 4.53 4.64
C PRO A 323 -26.64 4.71 4.44
N GLU A 324 -27.06 5.51 3.45
CA GLU A 324 -28.46 5.74 3.12
C GLU A 324 -29.13 4.45 2.62
N LEU A 325 -28.40 3.65 1.85
CA LEU A 325 -28.86 2.35 1.37
C LEU A 325 -29.06 1.36 2.53
N VAL A 326 -28.10 1.27 3.46
CA VAL A 326 -28.21 0.43 4.67
C VAL A 326 -29.41 0.86 5.51
N ALA A 327 -29.59 2.17 5.71
CA ALA A 327 -30.71 2.72 6.47
C ALA A 327 -32.06 2.41 5.81
N SER A 328 -32.15 2.53 4.49
CA SER A 328 -33.36 2.25 3.71
C SER A 328 -33.75 0.78 3.76
N CYS A 329 -32.77 -0.13 3.75
CA CYS A 329 -33.02 -1.57 3.81
C CYS A 329 -33.45 -2.06 5.20
N LYS A 330 -33.18 -1.29 6.26
CA LYS A 330 -33.47 -1.64 7.67
C LYS A 330 -33.00 -3.05 8.06
N GLY A 331 -31.88 -3.50 7.51
CA GLY A 331 -31.31 -4.83 7.76
C GLY A 331 -32.09 -6.00 7.15
N ARG A 332 -32.98 -5.77 6.17
CA ARG A 332 -33.76 -6.83 5.50
C ARG A 332 -33.37 -7.00 4.03
N GLU A 333 -32.96 -8.21 3.66
CA GLU A 333 -32.62 -8.57 2.27
C GLU A 333 -33.81 -8.38 1.32
N ASN A 334 -35.03 -8.70 1.76
CA ASN A 334 -36.22 -8.56 0.92
C ASN A 334 -36.47 -7.12 0.46
N THR A 335 -36.14 -6.13 1.31
CA THR A 335 -36.26 -4.71 0.94
C THR A 335 -35.22 -4.34 -0.11
N PHE A 336 -33.98 -4.83 0.06
CA PHE A 336 -32.91 -4.64 -0.92
C PHE A 336 -33.23 -5.32 -2.26
N ALA A 337 -33.79 -6.54 -2.21
CA ALA A 337 -34.26 -7.26 -3.38
C ALA A 337 -35.45 -6.57 -4.05
N ALA A 338 -36.32 -5.88 -3.30
CA ALA A 338 -37.41 -5.09 -3.89
C ALA A 338 -36.89 -3.83 -4.62
N ILE A 339 -35.74 -3.29 -4.20
CA ILE A 339 -35.10 -2.13 -4.85
C ILE A 339 -34.42 -2.55 -6.16
N LEU A 340 -33.64 -3.64 -6.15
CA LEU A 340 -32.81 -4.05 -7.30
C LEU A 340 -33.32 -5.31 -8.04
N GLY A 341 -34.50 -5.80 -7.68
CA GLY A 341 -35.01 -7.10 -8.13
C GLY A 341 -35.35 -7.20 -9.61
N GLU A 342 -35.62 -6.07 -10.26
CA GLU A 342 -35.92 -6.02 -11.70
C GLU A 342 -34.65 -6.07 -12.56
N GLU A 343 -33.51 -5.62 -12.03
CA GLU A 343 -32.26 -5.46 -12.77
C GLU A 343 -31.25 -6.59 -12.50
N LEU A 344 -31.28 -7.21 -11.32
CA LEU A 344 -30.30 -8.20 -10.88
C LEU A 344 -30.88 -9.58 -10.67
N GLN A 345 -30.08 -10.61 -10.97
CA GLN A 345 -30.44 -11.99 -10.67
C GLN A 345 -30.41 -12.26 -9.16
N PRO A 346 -31.24 -13.18 -8.63
CA PRO A 346 -31.31 -13.45 -7.18
C PRO A 346 -29.96 -13.77 -6.53
N HIS A 347 -29.06 -14.45 -7.26
CA HIS A 347 -27.71 -14.75 -6.75
C HIS A 347 -26.85 -13.49 -6.60
N GLN A 348 -26.98 -12.50 -7.50
CA GLN A 348 -26.24 -11.24 -7.45
C GLN A 348 -26.76 -10.37 -6.30
N ILE A 349 -28.08 -10.34 -6.10
CA ILE A 349 -28.72 -9.66 -4.98
C ILE A 349 -28.20 -10.23 -3.66
N SER A 350 -28.15 -11.56 -3.51
CA SER A 350 -27.66 -12.18 -2.28
C SER A 350 -26.17 -11.91 -2.05
N GLN A 351 -25.35 -11.87 -3.10
CA GLN A 351 -23.94 -11.49 -3.00
C GLN A 351 -23.74 -10.02 -2.58
N ALA A 352 -24.48 -9.10 -3.20
CA ALA A 352 -24.44 -7.68 -2.86
C ALA A 352 -24.98 -7.43 -1.45
N TRP A 353 -26.05 -8.11 -1.05
CA TRP A 353 -26.60 -8.05 0.31
C TRP A 353 -25.62 -8.60 1.35
N SER A 354 -24.94 -9.71 1.04
CA SER A 354 -23.87 -10.25 1.87
C SER A 354 -22.77 -9.20 2.05
N PHE A 355 -22.32 -8.53 0.99
CA PHE A 355 -21.35 -7.43 1.14
C PHE A 355 -21.90 -6.30 2.03
N LEU A 356 -23.12 -5.82 1.75
CA LEU A 356 -23.74 -4.69 2.45
C LEU A 356 -23.94 -4.96 3.95
N SER A 357 -24.39 -6.16 4.31
CA SER A 357 -24.64 -6.56 5.70
C SER A 357 -23.35 -6.67 6.54
N HIS A 358 -22.21 -6.93 5.90
CA HIS A 358 -20.91 -7.02 6.56
C HIS A 358 -20.17 -5.69 6.65
N LEU A 359 -20.64 -4.62 5.99
CA LEU A 359 -20.03 -3.28 6.07
C LEU A 359 -19.99 -2.78 7.51
N PRO A 360 -18.87 -2.23 7.99
CA PRO A 360 -18.76 -1.87 9.40
C PRO A 360 -19.67 -0.70 9.75
N VAL A 361 -20.57 -0.91 10.72
CA VAL A 361 -21.38 0.15 11.33
C VAL A 361 -20.82 0.42 12.72
N VAL A 362 -20.22 1.60 12.89
CA VAL A 362 -19.51 2.01 14.12
C VAL A 362 -20.25 3.17 14.76
N GLU A 363 -20.57 3.03 16.04
CA GLU A 363 -21.05 4.09 16.92
C GLU A 363 -19.84 4.75 17.60
N VAL A 364 -19.80 6.09 17.59
CA VAL A 364 -18.74 6.88 18.19
C VAL A 364 -19.29 7.68 19.37
N ARG A 365 -18.59 7.64 20.49
CA ARG A 365 -18.86 8.50 21.66
C ARG A 365 -17.60 9.25 22.05
N LEU A 366 -17.76 10.55 22.28
CA LEU A 366 -16.66 11.46 22.60
C LEU A 366 -16.75 11.88 24.07
N SER A 367 -15.62 11.84 24.77
CA SER A 367 -15.49 12.47 26.08
C SER A 367 -14.14 13.14 26.22
N VAL A 368 -14.12 14.43 26.52
CA VAL A 368 -12.88 15.17 26.80
C VAL A 368 -12.53 14.96 28.28
N LYS A 369 -11.26 14.63 28.53
CA LYS A 369 -10.68 14.55 29.86
C LYS A 369 -9.59 15.60 29.98
N GLY A 370 -9.63 16.35 31.08
CA GLY A 370 -8.63 17.35 31.42
C GLY A 370 -8.99 18.01 32.75
N TRP A 371 -8.16 18.95 33.17
CA TRP A 371 -8.44 19.74 34.35
C TRP A 371 -9.39 20.89 33.97
N TRP A 372 -10.54 20.94 34.64
CA TRP A 372 -11.47 22.06 34.57
C TRP A 372 -12.02 22.31 35.99
N GLU A 373 -12.08 23.56 36.42
CA GLU A 373 -12.76 23.91 37.67
C GLU A 373 -14.27 23.66 37.50
N GLY A 374 -14.81 22.67 38.22
CA GLY A 374 -16.24 22.39 38.26
C GLY A 374 -16.63 21.08 37.58
N CYS A 375 -16.58 19.99 38.33
CA CYS A 375 -17.31 18.76 37.98
C CYS A 375 -18.82 19.02 38.09
N GLY A 376 -19.41 19.59 37.04
CA GLY A 376 -20.85 19.62 36.81
C GLY A 376 -21.17 18.85 35.54
N GLU A 377 -21.99 17.81 35.64
CA GLU A 377 -22.69 17.22 34.50
C GLU A 377 -23.66 18.25 33.92
N ASP A 378 -23.17 19.23 33.18
CA ASP A 378 -23.99 20.19 32.47
C ASP A 378 -23.97 19.86 30.98
N GLN A 379 -25.15 19.55 30.44
CA GLN A 379 -25.46 19.46 29.01
C GLN A 379 -25.35 20.83 28.33
N ARG A 380 -24.22 21.53 28.50
CA ARG A 380 -23.94 22.76 27.76
C ARG A 380 -23.46 22.37 26.37
N SER A 381 -24.01 23.05 25.36
CA SER A 381 -23.59 22.93 23.97
C SER A 381 -22.11 23.27 23.75
N TRP A 382 -21.43 23.90 24.73
CA TRP A 382 -20.04 24.31 24.69
C TRP A 382 -19.33 23.85 25.94
N LEU A 383 -18.17 23.21 25.78
CA LEU A 383 -17.31 22.78 26.87
C LEU A 383 -16.27 23.86 27.17
N ASP A 384 -16.23 24.32 28.42
CA ASP A 384 -15.25 25.30 28.88
C ASP A 384 -13.88 24.63 29.10
N VAL A 385 -12.86 25.10 28.41
CA VAL A 385 -11.46 24.63 28.49
C VAL A 385 -10.52 25.81 28.67
N HIS A 386 -9.35 25.60 29.28
CA HIS A 386 -8.34 26.64 29.42
C HIS A 386 -7.54 26.77 28.12
N ALA A 387 -7.19 28.00 27.76
CA ALA A 387 -6.26 28.29 26.66
C ALA A 387 -4.84 27.80 27.01
N ASP A 388 -4.08 27.41 25.99
CA ASP A 388 -2.68 26.97 26.10
C ASP A 388 -2.47 25.80 27.08
N GLN A 389 -3.34 24.79 26.97
CA GLN A 389 -3.26 23.61 27.82
C GLN A 389 -3.53 22.31 27.04
N GLU A 390 -2.86 21.24 27.46
CA GLU A 390 -3.05 19.90 26.89
C GLU A 390 -4.32 19.24 27.45
N TYR A 391 -5.14 18.72 26.54
CA TYR A 391 -6.34 17.94 26.84
C TYR A 391 -6.30 16.59 26.12
N VAL A 392 -7.03 15.62 26.68
CA VAL A 392 -7.14 14.28 26.09
C VAL A 392 -8.58 14.03 25.65
N LEU A 393 -8.79 13.91 24.34
CA LEU A 393 -10.03 13.44 23.77
C LEU A 393 -10.07 11.91 23.81
N GLN A 394 -11.00 11.37 24.59
CA GLN A 394 -11.26 9.94 24.64
C GLN A 394 -12.41 9.59 23.67
N VAL A 395 -12.09 8.79 22.66
CA VAL A 395 -13.01 8.33 21.62
C VAL A 395 -13.36 6.88 21.89
N SER A 396 -14.63 6.59 22.22
CA SER A 396 -15.13 5.22 22.36
C SER A 396 -15.81 4.80 21.05
N LEU A 397 -15.25 3.78 20.40
CA LEU A 397 -15.78 3.17 19.19
C LEU A 397 -16.48 1.86 19.55
N GLN A 398 -17.71 1.68 19.11
CA GLN A 398 -18.46 0.44 19.28
C GLN A 398 -18.96 -0.06 17.93
N ARG A 399 -18.55 -1.28 17.55
CA ARG A 399 -19.05 -1.92 16.33
C ARG A 399 -20.40 -2.57 16.61
N ILE A 400 -21.42 -2.22 15.83
CA ILE A 400 -22.80 -2.71 16.03
C ILE A 400 -23.00 -4.07 15.34
N ASN A 401 -22.44 -4.25 14.14
CA ASN A 401 -22.64 -5.46 13.35
C ASN A 401 -21.46 -6.45 13.46
N THR A 402 -21.73 -7.73 13.22
CA THR A 402 -20.70 -8.78 13.19
C THR A 402 -20.09 -8.89 11.79
N GLY A 403 -18.81 -8.58 11.66
CA GLY A 403 -18.01 -8.85 10.46
C GLY A 403 -16.64 -9.41 10.86
N TYR A 404 -15.92 -10.04 9.94
CA TYR A 404 -14.62 -10.65 10.26
C TYR A 404 -13.48 -10.25 9.33
N LYS A 405 -13.72 -9.64 8.15
CA LYS A 405 -12.68 -9.17 7.21
C LYS A 405 -13.19 -8.08 6.25
N THR A 406 -12.30 -7.19 5.81
CA THR A 406 -12.57 -6.23 4.73
C THR A 406 -12.78 -6.94 3.40
N GLN A 407 -13.83 -6.58 2.68
CA GLN A 407 -14.11 -7.08 1.35
C GLN A 407 -13.55 -6.10 0.31
N ALA A 408 -12.36 -6.42 -0.22
CA ALA A 408 -11.66 -5.62 -1.23
C ALA A 408 -11.20 -6.52 -2.39
N PRO A 409 -12.09 -6.91 -3.32
CA PRO A 409 -11.79 -7.95 -4.33
C PRO A 409 -10.72 -7.56 -5.35
N ARG A 410 -10.43 -6.25 -5.49
CA ARG A 410 -9.40 -5.71 -6.41
C ARG A 410 -8.07 -5.44 -5.72
N PHE A 411 -8.02 -5.49 -4.40
CA PHE A 411 -6.77 -5.35 -3.66
C PHE A 411 -6.08 -6.73 -3.56
N PRO A 412 -4.77 -6.85 -3.86
CA PRO A 412 -4.11 -8.14 -4.00
C PRO A 412 -3.85 -8.85 -2.67
N LYS A 413 -3.86 -8.10 -1.56
CA LYS A 413 -3.57 -8.59 -0.22
C LYS A 413 -4.85 -8.68 0.61
N ASN A 414 -4.84 -9.57 1.59
CA ASN A 414 -5.88 -9.57 2.61
C ASN A 414 -5.75 -8.29 3.43
N LYS A 415 -6.88 -7.64 3.68
CA LYS A 415 -6.96 -6.41 4.44
C LYS A 415 -7.89 -6.62 5.62
N ASP A 416 -7.39 -6.28 6.81
CA ASP A 416 -8.22 -6.16 8.00
C ASP A 416 -8.76 -4.73 8.07
N GLU A 417 -9.94 -4.58 8.68
CA GLU A 417 -10.58 -3.28 8.84
C GLU A 417 -9.76 -2.43 9.80
N GLY A 418 -9.48 -1.19 9.39
CA GLY A 418 -8.87 -0.17 10.22
C GLY A 418 -9.53 1.18 10.01
N TRP A 419 -9.14 2.12 10.87
CA TRP A 419 -9.70 3.46 10.92
C TRP A 419 -8.62 4.49 11.16
N PHE A 420 -8.80 5.68 10.59
CA PHE A 420 -8.06 6.87 10.92
C PHE A 420 -8.96 7.78 11.76
N LEU A 421 -8.49 8.13 12.96
CA LEU A 421 -9.02 9.26 13.69
C LEU A 421 -8.18 10.48 13.36
N VAL A 422 -8.83 11.49 12.80
CA VAL A 422 -8.20 12.75 12.40
C VAL A 422 -8.92 13.85 13.16
N LEU A 423 -8.23 14.54 14.06
CA LEU A 423 -8.74 15.68 14.80
C LEU A 423 -8.13 16.95 14.22
N GLY A 424 -8.94 17.92 13.85
CA GLY A 424 -8.45 19.18 13.31
C GLY A 424 -9.43 20.34 13.49
N GLU A 425 -8.94 21.53 13.22
CA GLU A 425 -9.71 22.77 13.23
C GLU A 425 -9.98 23.20 11.77
N VAL A 426 -11.25 23.23 11.38
CA VAL A 426 -11.64 23.50 9.97
C VAL A 426 -11.34 24.93 9.55
N GLU A 427 -11.53 25.89 10.45
CA GLU A 427 -11.33 27.32 10.15
C GLU A 427 -9.85 27.64 9.86
N ARG A 428 -8.95 27.06 10.67
CA ARG A 428 -7.50 27.22 10.50
C ARG A 428 -6.88 26.23 9.51
N ARG A 429 -7.62 25.17 9.17
CA ARG A 429 -7.14 24.04 8.34
C ARG A 429 -5.95 23.34 9.00
N GLU A 430 -5.92 23.35 10.32
CA GLU A 430 -4.84 22.82 11.12
C GLU A 430 -5.19 21.43 11.63
N LEU A 431 -4.28 20.49 11.43
CA LEU A 431 -4.38 19.16 12.00
C LEU A 431 -3.81 19.18 13.42
N LEU A 432 -4.63 18.77 14.39
CA LEU A 432 -4.25 18.72 15.80
C LEU A 432 -3.69 17.36 16.19
N ALA A 433 -4.35 16.28 15.74
CA ALA A 433 -3.91 14.93 16.04
C ALA A 433 -4.39 13.93 14.98
N VAL A 434 -3.57 12.91 14.71
CA VAL A 434 -3.96 11.75 13.90
C VAL A 434 -3.61 10.46 14.62
N LYS A 435 -4.51 9.47 14.57
CA LYS A 435 -4.25 8.14 15.13
C LYS A 435 -4.86 7.04 14.28
N ARG A 436 -4.06 6.02 14.03
CA ARG A 436 -4.47 4.82 13.31
C ARG A 436 -5.01 3.80 14.32
N ILE A 437 -6.17 3.23 14.02
CA ILE A 437 -6.83 2.22 14.84
C ILE A 437 -6.99 0.97 13.98
N GLY A 438 -6.63 -0.18 14.56
CA GLY A 438 -6.89 -1.46 13.92
C GLY A 438 -8.35 -1.91 14.09
N TYR A 439 -8.54 -3.21 14.02
CA TYR A 439 -9.85 -3.84 14.07
C TYR A 439 -10.60 -3.63 15.39
N CYS A 440 -11.81 -3.07 15.33
CA CYS A 440 -12.69 -2.90 16.49
C CYS A 440 -13.66 -4.09 16.64
N ARG A 441 -13.38 -4.98 17.60
CA ARG A 441 -14.18 -6.19 17.87
C ARG A 441 -15.56 -5.91 18.47
N HIS A 442 -15.58 -5.16 19.57
CA HIS A 442 -16.83 -4.84 20.30
C HIS A 442 -16.81 -3.40 20.75
N ARG A 443 -15.92 -3.05 21.66
CA ARG A 443 -15.69 -1.69 22.13
C ARG A 443 -14.21 -1.41 22.20
N SER A 444 -13.78 -0.32 21.60
CA SER A 444 -12.42 0.21 21.69
C SER A 444 -12.48 1.62 22.24
N THR A 445 -11.51 1.98 23.07
CA THR A 445 -11.39 3.35 23.59
C THR A 445 -10.01 3.84 23.24
N VAL A 446 -9.96 4.97 22.54
CA VAL A 446 -8.71 5.54 22.04
C VAL A 446 -8.59 6.97 22.53
N SER A 447 -7.44 7.28 23.11
CA SER A 447 -7.09 8.63 23.56
C SER A 447 -6.29 9.36 22.48
N LEU A 448 -6.68 10.61 22.22
CA LEU A 448 -6.00 11.59 21.37
C LEU A 448 -5.62 12.79 22.25
N ALA A 449 -4.33 13.11 22.34
CA ALA A 449 -3.87 14.33 23.00
C ALA A 449 -3.94 15.49 22.00
N PHE A 450 -4.34 16.67 22.46
CA PHE A 450 -4.34 17.90 21.67
C PHE A 450 -4.11 19.11 22.57
N TYR A 451 -3.59 20.19 21.99
CA TYR A 451 -3.38 21.46 22.67
C TYR A 451 -4.49 22.44 22.28
N THR A 452 -4.97 23.20 23.26
CA THR A 452 -5.83 24.35 23.00
C THR A 452 -4.98 25.55 22.55
N PRO A 453 -5.52 26.45 21.72
CA PRO A 453 -4.80 27.61 21.23
C PRO A 453 -4.69 28.66 22.33
N GLU A 454 -3.73 29.57 22.19
CA GLU A 454 -3.50 30.67 23.15
C GLU A 454 -4.65 31.70 23.19
N LYS A 455 -5.38 31.83 22.08
CA LYS A 455 -6.43 32.85 21.96
C LYS A 455 -7.70 32.38 22.66
N THR A 456 -8.21 33.21 23.56
CA THR A 456 -9.53 33.01 24.15
C THR A 456 -10.63 33.24 23.12
N GLY A 457 -11.70 32.45 23.20
CA GLY A 457 -12.78 32.48 22.23
C GLY A 457 -13.46 31.14 22.04
N LYS A 458 -14.47 31.13 21.16
CA LYS A 458 -15.15 29.93 20.75
C LYS A 458 -14.41 29.30 19.59
N CYS A 459 -14.17 27.99 19.67
CA CYS A 459 -13.53 27.22 18.62
C CYS A 459 -14.28 25.89 18.44
N ILE A 460 -14.31 25.42 17.20
CA ILE A 460 -14.93 24.15 16.84
C ILE A 460 -13.83 23.23 16.33
N TYR A 461 -13.60 22.14 17.06
CA TYR A 461 -12.75 21.06 16.61
C TYR A 461 -13.60 19.97 16.00
N THR A 462 -13.14 19.43 14.89
CA THR A 462 -13.86 18.40 14.17
C THR A 462 -13.05 17.11 14.20
N LEU A 463 -13.67 16.05 14.71
CA LEU A 463 -13.15 14.70 14.63
C LEU A 463 -13.71 14.00 13.39
N TYR A 464 -12.82 13.55 12.52
CA TYR A 464 -13.13 12.68 11.39
C TYR A 464 -12.74 11.24 11.74
N LEU A 465 -13.72 10.34 11.66
CA LEU A 465 -13.50 8.90 11.66
C LEU A 465 -13.53 8.44 10.21
N MET A 466 -12.37 8.13 9.65
CA MET A 466 -12.25 7.68 8.27
C MET A 466 -11.92 6.20 8.20
N SER A 467 -12.58 5.46 7.31
CA SER A 467 -12.21 4.06 7.08
C SER A 467 -10.87 4.00 6.36
N ASP A 468 -10.03 3.03 6.70
CA ASP A 468 -8.81 2.78 5.93
C ASP A 468 -9.07 1.94 4.68
N SER A 469 -10.32 1.51 4.44
CA SER A 469 -10.64 0.48 3.46
C SER A 469 -11.85 0.79 2.59
N TYR A 470 -12.89 1.46 3.11
CA TYR A 470 -14.14 1.67 2.39
C TYR A 470 -14.38 3.16 2.11
N LEU A 471 -14.92 3.45 0.93
CA LEU A 471 -15.34 4.80 0.55
C LEU A 471 -16.77 5.06 1.06
N GLY A 472 -17.02 6.24 1.61
CA GLY A 472 -18.37 6.69 2.01
C GLY A 472 -18.87 6.16 3.35
N LEU A 473 -18.01 5.57 4.19
CA LEU A 473 -18.31 5.22 5.59
C LEU A 473 -17.73 6.22 6.59
N ASP A 474 -17.20 7.33 6.10
CA ASP A 474 -16.53 8.34 6.91
C ASP A 474 -17.55 9.14 7.71
N GLN A 475 -17.21 9.45 8.96
CA GLN A 475 -18.09 10.14 9.90
C GLN A 475 -17.39 11.39 10.44
N GLN A 476 -18.17 12.43 10.69
CA GLN A 476 -17.70 13.71 11.22
C GLN A 476 -18.44 14.07 12.51
N TYR A 477 -17.69 14.53 13.51
CA TYR A 477 -18.23 14.95 14.80
C TYR A 477 -17.62 16.28 15.24
N ASP A 478 -18.46 17.27 15.53
CA ASP A 478 -18.02 18.59 15.96
C ASP A 478 -18.01 18.72 17.49
N LEU A 479 -16.89 19.21 17.99
CA LEU A 479 -16.57 19.43 19.40
C LEU A 479 -16.49 20.94 19.63
N HIS A 480 -17.49 21.44 20.36
CA HIS A 480 -17.67 22.85 20.60
C HIS A 480 -16.95 23.24 21.89
N LEU A 481 -15.85 23.97 21.76
CA LEU A 481 -14.98 24.36 22.87
C LEU A 481 -15.03 25.87 23.09
N ASN A 482 -15.14 26.28 24.35
CA ASN A 482 -15.06 27.66 24.78
C ASN A 482 -13.77 27.87 25.59
N MET A 483 -12.84 28.62 25.00
CA MET A 483 -11.52 28.85 25.59
C MET A 483 -11.58 29.99 26.59
N THR A 484 -11.43 29.63 27.85
CA THR A 484 -11.28 30.53 28.99
C THR A 484 -9.81 30.89 29.19
N PRO A 485 -9.50 32.04 29.85
CA PRO A 485 -8.12 32.40 30.16
C PRO A 485 -7.39 31.29 30.91
N ALA A 486 -6.09 31.16 30.66
CA ALA A 486 -5.24 30.18 31.32
C ALA A 486 -5.31 30.35 32.85
N CYS A 487 -5.51 29.25 33.57
CA CYS A 487 -5.44 29.23 35.02
C CYS A 487 -4.02 28.88 35.45
N ILE A 488 -3.37 29.77 36.22
CA ILE A 488 -2.01 29.57 36.74
C ILE A 488 -1.89 28.24 37.52
N ALA A 489 -2.95 27.84 38.23
CA ALA A 489 -2.97 26.56 38.96
C ALA A 489 -2.95 25.32 38.04
N ALA A 490 -3.49 25.45 36.82
CA ALA A 490 -3.56 24.36 35.86
C ALA A 490 -2.22 24.18 35.09
N GLN A 491 -1.54 25.29 34.75
CA GLN A 491 -0.20 25.27 34.13
C GLN A 491 0.86 24.67 35.08
N VAL A 492 0.87 25.07 36.35
CA VAL A 492 1.82 24.55 37.36
C VAL A 492 1.68 23.03 37.53
N ASN A 493 0.46 22.49 37.47
CA ASN A 493 0.26 21.04 37.60
C ASN A 493 0.65 20.27 36.34
N SER A 494 0.45 20.82 35.13
CA SER A 494 0.95 20.21 33.89
C SER A 494 2.48 20.15 33.88
N GLU A 495 3.16 21.25 34.22
CA GLU A 495 4.63 21.31 34.29
C GLU A 495 5.21 20.40 35.39
N VAL A 496 4.55 20.32 36.56
CA VAL A 496 4.96 19.40 37.63
C VAL A 496 4.75 17.94 37.23
N THR A 497 3.70 17.62 36.47
CA THR A 497 3.46 16.25 35.98
C THR A 497 4.49 15.85 34.92
N GLU A 498 4.87 16.75 34.00
CA GLU A 498 5.96 16.53 33.05
C GLU A 498 7.33 16.37 33.77
N ALA A 499 7.62 17.25 34.73
CA ALA A 499 8.86 17.18 35.52
C ALA A 499 8.96 15.90 36.35
N MET A 500 7.84 15.40 36.90
CA MET A 500 7.80 14.12 37.62
C MET A 500 7.82 12.90 36.68
N GLY A 501 7.28 13.01 35.45
CA GLY A 501 7.34 11.98 34.42
C GLY A 501 8.77 11.73 33.91
N GLY A 502 9.59 12.79 33.81
CA GLY A 502 11.03 12.70 33.51
C GLY A 502 11.89 12.10 34.64
N MET A 503 11.32 11.90 35.84
CA MET A 503 12.00 11.30 36.99
C MET A 503 11.68 9.82 37.21
N SER A 504 10.96 9.16 36.27
CA SER A 504 10.87 7.70 36.30
C SER A 504 12.23 7.09 35.93
N VAL A 505 12.82 6.47 36.94
CA VAL A 505 14.20 6.01 37.06
C VAL A 505 14.59 4.99 35.98
N LYS A 506 15.86 5.11 35.54
CA LYS A 506 16.68 4.16 34.79
C LYS A 506 16.40 2.67 35.06
#